data_AF-H2IRM9-F1
#
_entry.id   AF-H2IRM9-F1
#
_cell.length_a   1.000
_cell.length_b   1.000
_cell.length_c   1.000
_cell.angle_alpha   90.00
_cell.angle_beta   90.00
_cell.angle_gamma   90.00
#
_symmetry.space_group_name_H-M   'P 1'
#
loop_
_entity.id
_entity.type
_entity.pdbx_description
1 polymer ?
#
loop_
_entity_poly.entity_id
_entity_poly.type
_entity_poly.pdbx_seq_one_letter_code
_entity_poly.pdbx_strand_id
1 'polypeptide(L)'
;MKKIILMAALLGGSTFSFAAAVFSPTEGVVCDKKANFCVDNQGISMRFTAQYLGKQAQRTLQKSLGDGTGIDLGEYTFSNGVHCVSEDKQCYSDRFYPRTGDKYESTWTAKIFDKAR
;
A
#
# COMPACT_ATOMS: atom_id res chain seq x y z
N MET A 1 -41.67 -47.57 9.63
CA MET A 1 -40.39 -46.96 10.07
C MET A 1 -39.76 -46.26 8.86
N LYS A 2 -39.76 -44.92 8.85
CA LYS A 2 -39.44 -44.09 7.67
C LYS A 2 -37.92 -43.85 7.62
N LYS A 3 -37.25 -44.31 6.55
CA LYS A 3 -35.81 -44.13 6.33
C LYS A 3 -35.56 -42.70 5.87
N ILE A 4 -34.86 -41.90 6.66
CA ILE A 4 -34.45 -40.53 6.31
C ILE A 4 -33.09 -40.63 5.62
N ILE A 5 -33.04 -40.32 4.33
CA ILE A 5 -31.81 -40.22 3.55
C ILE A 5 -31.24 -38.80 3.79
N LEU A 6 -30.13 -38.73 4.51
CA LEU A 6 -29.36 -37.49 4.67
C LEU A 6 -28.57 -37.22 3.39
N MET A 7 -29.05 -36.29 2.56
CA MET A 7 -28.23 -35.69 1.51
C MET A 7 -27.30 -34.65 2.14
N ALA A 8 -26.02 -35.00 2.25
CA ALA A 8 -24.97 -34.06 2.59
C ALA A 8 -24.66 -33.18 1.37
N ALA A 9 -25.16 -31.95 1.37
CA ALA A 9 -24.76 -30.94 0.40
C ALA A 9 -23.40 -30.36 0.80
N LEU A 10 -22.35 -30.77 0.10
CA LEU A 10 -21.02 -30.19 0.21
C LEU A 10 -21.03 -28.78 -0.42
N LEU A 11 -21.26 -27.75 0.39
CA LEU A 11 -21.05 -26.36 0.03
C LEU A 11 -19.54 -26.08 0.01
N GLY A 12 -18.90 -26.32 -1.13
CA GLY A 12 -17.53 -25.86 -1.40
C GLY A 12 -17.51 -24.33 -1.50
N GLY A 13 -17.20 -23.65 -0.40
CA GLY A 13 -17.00 -22.21 -0.40
C GLY A 13 -15.67 -21.83 -1.04
N SER A 14 -15.71 -21.22 -2.22
CA SER A 14 -14.54 -20.57 -2.82
C SER A 14 -14.13 -19.39 -1.95
N THR A 15 -13.06 -19.52 -1.17
CA THR A 15 -12.47 -18.40 -0.44
C THR A 15 -11.69 -17.52 -1.43
N PHE A 16 -12.36 -16.50 -1.98
CA PHE A 16 -11.68 -15.46 -2.73
C PHE A 16 -10.76 -14.68 -1.78
N SER A 17 -9.46 -14.99 -1.81
CA SER A 17 -8.45 -14.21 -1.11
C SER A 17 -8.23 -12.90 -1.88
N PHE A 18 -8.79 -11.80 -1.37
CA PHE A 18 -8.44 -10.47 -1.85
C PHE A 18 -7.00 -10.18 -1.42
N ALA A 19 -6.04 -10.35 -2.34
CA ALA A 19 -4.68 -9.90 -2.10
C ALA A 19 -4.71 -8.42 -1.70
N ALA A 20 -4.06 -8.07 -0.59
CA ALA A 20 -4.00 -6.69 -0.12
C ALA A 20 -3.42 -5.79 -1.22
N ALA A 21 -4.12 -4.68 -1.51
CA ALA A 21 -3.67 -3.71 -2.50
C ALA A 21 -2.34 -3.07 -2.07
N VAL A 22 -2.20 -2.79 -0.78
CA VAL A 22 -0.98 -2.26 -0.15
C VAL A 22 -0.24 -3.39 0.55
N PHE A 23 1.05 -3.57 0.24
CA PHE A 23 1.87 -4.67 0.75
C PHE A 23 3.34 -4.27 0.83
N SER A 24 4.14 -4.99 1.62
CA SER A 24 5.58 -4.75 1.76
C SER A 24 6.34 -5.94 1.17
N PRO A 25 6.95 -5.83 -0.02
CA PRO A 25 7.68 -6.93 -0.65
C PRO A 25 9.03 -7.21 0.02
N THR A 26 9.62 -6.20 0.65
CA THR A 26 10.86 -6.30 1.43
C THR A 26 10.87 -5.18 2.47
N GLU A 27 11.74 -5.31 3.46
CA GLU A 27 11.92 -4.32 4.51
C GLU A 27 12.26 -2.94 3.92
N GLY A 28 11.64 -1.88 4.44
CA GLY A 28 11.83 -0.51 3.95
C GLY A 28 11.11 -0.18 2.65
N VAL A 29 10.39 -1.13 2.04
CA VAL A 29 9.62 -0.91 0.82
C VAL A 29 8.15 -1.26 1.04
N VAL A 30 7.28 -0.34 0.64
CA VAL A 30 5.84 -0.57 0.59
C VAL A 30 5.32 -0.23 -0.80
N CYS A 31 4.48 -1.10 -1.34
CA CYS A 31 3.90 -0.97 -2.66
C CYS A 31 2.39 -0.95 -2.58
N ASP A 32 1.77 -0.14 -3.43
CA ASP A 32 0.34 -0.12 -3.66
C ASP A 32 0.04 -0.49 -5.11
N LYS A 33 -0.49 -1.70 -5.31
CA LYS A 33 -0.92 -2.22 -6.61
C LYS A 33 -2.06 -1.40 -7.22
N LYS A 34 -2.97 -0.88 -6.39
CA LYS A 34 -4.13 -0.12 -6.86
C LYS A 34 -3.72 1.31 -7.25
N ALA A 35 -2.81 1.92 -6.50
CA ALA A 35 -2.30 3.26 -6.79
C ALA A 35 -1.11 3.27 -7.77
N ASN A 36 -0.56 2.11 -8.14
CA ASN A 36 0.55 1.94 -9.10
C ASN A 36 1.87 2.59 -8.69
N PHE A 37 2.20 2.63 -7.40
CA PHE A 37 3.49 3.10 -6.93
C PHE A 37 4.04 2.25 -5.78
N CYS A 38 5.36 2.26 -5.64
CA CYS A 38 6.06 1.82 -4.44
C CYS A 38 6.81 2.99 -3.83
N VAL A 39 7.04 2.91 -2.53
CA VAL A 39 7.76 3.91 -1.75
C VAL A 39 8.91 3.25 -1.00
N ASP A 40 9.90 4.06 -0.68
CA ASP A 40 10.91 3.79 0.34
C ASP A 40 10.98 4.97 1.33
N ASN A 41 12.00 5.01 2.18
CA ASN A 41 12.18 6.07 3.17
C ASN A 41 12.39 7.47 2.57
N GLN A 42 12.62 7.59 1.25
CA GLN A 42 12.74 8.87 0.55
C GLN A 42 11.43 9.31 -0.12
N GLY A 43 10.42 8.45 -0.17
CA GLY A 43 9.13 8.71 -0.80
C GLY A 43 8.84 7.80 -1.99
N ILE A 44 8.03 8.28 -2.94
CA ILE A 44 7.65 7.52 -4.13
C ILE A 44 8.89 7.17 -4.98
N SER A 45 9.09 5.87 -5.23
CA SER A 45 10.28 5.33 -5.87
C SER A 45 9.95 4.71 -7.22
N MET A 46 10.43 5.33 -8.31
CA MET A 46 10.29 4.80 -9.67
C MET A 46 10.99 3.45 -9.85
N ARG A 47 12.15 3.29 -9.21
CA ARG A 47 12.93 2.04 -9.25
C ARG A 47 12.15 0.89 -8.62
N PHE A 48 11.64 1.08 -7.39
CA PHE A 48 10.88 0.02 -6.72
C PHE A 48 9.52 -0.24 -7.37
N THR A 49 8.88 0.80 -7.91
CA THR A 49 7.66 0.64 -8.71
C THR A 49 7.91 -0.28 -9.90
N ALA A 50 8.98 -0.06 -10.66
CA ALA A 50 9.34 -0.94 -11.78
C ALA A 50 9.70 -2.36 -11.32
N GLN A 51 10.42 -2.48 -10.21
CA GLN A 51 10.90 -3.76 -9.67
C GLN A 51 9.77 -4.66 -9.18
N TYR A 52 8.78 -4.11 -8.46
CA TYR A 52 7.75 -4.91 -7.78
C TYR A 52 6.38 -4.86 -8.45
N LEU A 53 6.07 -3.80 -9.21
CA LEU A 53 4.80 -3.64 -9.93
C LEU A 53 4.98 -3.71 -11.46
N GLY A 54 6.23 -3.74 -11.94
CA GLY A 54 6.58 -3.86 -13.35
C GLY A 54 6.70 -2.52 -14.08
N LYS A 55 7.34 -2.56 -15.26
CA LYS A 55 7.60 -1.37 -16.09
C LYS A 55 6.34 -0.64 -16.53
N GLN A 56 5.20 -1.34 -16.65
CA GLN A 56 3.94 -0.70 -17.00
C GLN A 56 3.43 0.21 -15.87
N ALA A 57 3.50 -0.24 -14.62
CA ALA A 57 3.13 0.58 -13.47
C ALA A 57 4.03 1.81 -13.36
N GLN A 58 5.35 1.65 -13.54
CA GLN A 58 6.29 2.77 -13.58
C GLN A 58 5.94 3.78 -14.69
N ARG A 59 5.60 3.32 -15.91
CA ARG A 59 5.18 4.23 -16.99
C ARG A 59 3.88 4.96 -16.67
N THR A 60 2.92 4.29 -16.04
CA THR A 60 1.68 4.92 -15.57
C THR A 60 1.99 5.99 -14.52
N LEU A 61 2.84 5.68 -13.54
CA LEU A 61 3.28 6.63 -12.52
C LEU A 61 3.97 7.85 -13.16
N GLN A 62 4.92 7.64 -14.08
CA GLN A 62 5.59 8.75 -14.80
C GLN A 62 4.58 9.65 -15.52
N LYS A 63 3.57 9.06 -16.17
CA LYS A 63 2.52 9.84 -16.85
C LYS A 63 1.70 10.66 -15.85
N SER A 64 1.39 10.10 -14.69
CA SER A 64 0.66 10.80 -13.64
C SER A 64 1.45 11.96 -13.02
N LEU A 65 2.78 11.83 -12.96
CA LEU A 65 3.68 12.87 -12.43
C LEU A 65 4.00 13.99 -13.45
N GLY A 66 3.70 13.77 -14.73
CA GLY A 66 4.01 14.74 -15.78
C GLY A 66 5.51 14.96 -15.98
N ASP A 67 5.93 16.22 -16.07
CA ASP A 67 7.34 16.62 -16.14
C ASP A 67 8.06 16.57 -14.78
N GLY A 68 7.32 16.29 -13.69
CA GLY A 68 7.84 16.22 -12.33
C GLY A 68 8.10 17.57 -11.67
N THR A 69 7.82 18.69 -12.35
CA THR A 69 8.09 20.02 -11.81
C THR A 69 7.10 20.34 -10.68
N GLY A 70 7.62 20.62 -9.48
CA GLY A 70 6.80 21.01 -8.33
C GLY A 70 6.01 19.87 -7.69
N ILE A 71 6.31 18.61 -8.01
CA ILE A 71 5.69 17.45 -7.37
C ILE A 71 6.55 17.01 -6.19
N ASP A 72 5.95 17.03 -4.99
CA ASP A 72 6.56 16.43 -3.81
C ASP A 72 6.31 14.92 -3.81
N LEU A 73 7.38 14.14 -3.97
CA LEU A 73 7.34 12.67 -3.90
C LEU A 73 7.47 12.15 -2.46
N GLY A 74 7.81 13.01 -1.51
CA GLY A 74 7.96 12.71 -0.09
C GLY A 74 6.63 12.64 0.66
N GLU A 75 5.56 13.26 0.16
CA GLU A 75 4.20 13.22 0.71
C GLU A 75 3.27 12.41 -0.20
N TYR A 76 2.69 11.31 0.31
CA TYR A 76 1.88 10.39 -0.49
C TYR A 76 0.76 9.73 0.31
N THR A 77 -0.29 9.28 -0.40
CA THR A 77 -1.43 8.58 0.22
C THR A 77 -1.65 7.25 -0.50
N PHE A 78 -1.64 6.17 0.26
CA PHE A 78 -1.99 4.84 -0.23
C PHE A 78 -3.50 4.74 -0.47
N SER A 79 -3.91 3.80 -1.31
CA SER A 79 -5.31 3.52 -1.65
C SER A 79 -6.13 2.95 -0.50
N ASN A 80 -5.49 2.58 0.62
CA ASN A 80 -6.14 2.24 1.89
C ASN A 80 -6.37 3.46 2.80
N GLY A 81 -6.00 4.68 2.36
CA GLY A 81 -6.21 5.92 3.08
C GLY A 81 -5.03 6.39 3.94
N VAL A 82 -4.04 5.53 4.19
CA VAL A 82 -2.84 5.88 4.97
C VAL A 82 -2.03 6.90 4.21
N HIS A 83 -1.70 7.99 4.89
CA HIS A 83 -0.96 9.12 4.36
C HIS A 83 0.41 9.20 5.02
N CYS A 84 1.50 9.35 4.27
CA CYS A 84 2.84 9.39 4.86
C CYS A 84 3.62 10.59 4.34
N VAL A 85 4.51 11.08 5.20
CA VAL A 85 5.47 12.15 4.90
C VAL A 85 6.87 11.66 5.25
N SER A 86 7.72 11.63 4.22
CA SER A 86 9.07 11.06 4.31
C SER A 86 10.01 11.93 5.14
N GLU A 87 9.86 13.26 5.06
CA GLU A 87 10.61 14.21 5.89
C GLU A 87 10.33 14.00 7.39
N ASP A 88 9.05 13.82 7.74
CA ASP A 88 8.59 13.53 9.10
C ASP A 88 8.90 12.08 9.54
N LYS A 89 9.26 11.20 8.58
CA LYS A 89 9.42 9.75 8.79
C LYS A 89 8.20 9.11 9.46
N GLN A 90 7.01 9.54 9.05
CA GLN A 90 5.78 9.17 9.73
C GLN A 90 4.62 8.97 8.74
N CYS A 91 3.80 7.98 9.05
CA CYS A 91 2.50 7.75 8.44
C CYS A 91 1.36 8.12 9.42
N TYR A 92 0.22 8.44 8.82
CA TYR A 92 -1.00 8.87 9.45
C TYR A 92 -2.18 8.05 8.95
N SER A 93 -3.19 7.87 9.80
CA SER A 93 -4.41 7.14 9.45
C SER A 93 -5.19 7.75 8.27
N ASP A 94 -4.99 9.05 8.03
CA ASP A 94 -5.60 9.82 6.96
C ASP A 94 -4.76 11.06 6.59
N ARG A 95 -5.15 11.74 5.51
CA ARG A 95 -4.46 12.94 4.97
C ARG A 95 -4.85 14.27 5.64
N PHE A 96 -5.76 14.27 6.61
CA PHE A 96 -6.38 15.50 7.10
C PHE A 96 -5.60 16.10 8.27
N TYR A 97 -5.44 17.42 8.24
CA TYR A 97 -4.88 18.18 9.35
C TYR A 97 -5.90 18.38 10.50
N PRO A 98 -5.45 18.59 11.75
CA PRO A 98 -4.05 18.55 12.19
C PRO A 98 -3.49 17.13 12.27
N ARG A 99 -2.16 17.00 12.11
CA ARG A 99 -1.40 15.75 12.28
C ARG A 99 -1.14 15.49 13.78
N THR A 100 -2.16 15.06 14.50
CA THR A 100 -2.10 14.77 15.95
C THR A 100 -1.68 13.34 16.25
N GLY A 101 -1.29 13.06 17.50
CA GLY A 101 -0.77 11.75 17.90
C GLY A 101 -1.76 10.58 17.76
N ASP A 102 -3.07 10.85 17.89
CA ASP A 102 -4.15 9.88 17.65
C ASP A 102 -4.24 9.44 16.18
N LYS A 103 -3.67 10.22 15.26
CA LYS A 103 -3.58 9.86 13.84
C LYS A 103 -2.31 9.08 13.51
N TYR A 104 -1.40 8.86 14.46
CA TYR A 104 -0.17 8.10 14.19
C TYR A 104 -0.50 6.71 13.68
N GLU A 105 0.01 6.37 12.50
CA GLU A 105 -0.12 5.04 11.95
C GLU A 105 1.20 4.29 12.15
N SER A 106 1.20 3.32 13.06
CA SER A 106 2.43 2.64 13.49
C SER A 106 2.92 1.58 12.50
N THR A 107 2.03 0.92 11.77
CA THR A 107 2.37 -0.28 11.00
C THR A 107 3.20 0.07 9.77
N TRP A 108 2.73 1.02 8.98
CA TRP A 108 3.38 1.49 7.76
C TRP A 108 4.53 2.44 8.08
N THR A 109 4.44 3.22 9.17
CA THR A 109 5.61 3.97 9.67
C THR A 109 6.79 3.03 9.91
N ALA A 110 6.58 1.96 10.69
CA ALA A 110 7.64 0.99 10.96
C ALA A 110 8.15 0.28 9.70
N LYS A 111 7.24 -0.11 8.80
CA LYS A 111 7.61 -0.81 7.55
C LYS A 111 8.47 0.03 6.62
N ILE A 112 8.32 1.36 6.64
CA ILE A 112 9.00 2.27 5.72
C ILE A 112 10.25 2.87 6.37
N PHE A 113 10.18 3.27 7.65
CA PHE A 113 11.17 4.18 8.24
C PHE A 113 12.08 3.58 9.33
N ASP A 114 11.68 2.52 10.05
CA ASP A 114 12.39 2.07 11.26
C ASP A 114 13.79 1.48 11.02
N LYS A 115 14.12 1.15 9.76
CA LYS A 115 15.38 0.46 9.41
C LYS A 115 16.23 1.19 8.38
N ALA A 116 15.85 2.40 8.01
CA ALA A 116 16.67 3.26 7.14
C ALA A 116 17.85 3.93 7.88
N ARG A 117 18.41 3.27 8.89
CA ARG A 117 19.54 3.73 9.71
C ARG A 117 20.77 2.87 9.48
#